data_AF-A0A1F8M3Q0-F1
#
_entry.id   AF-A0A1F8M3Q0-F1
#
_cell.length_a   1.000
_cell.length_b   1.000
_cell.length_c   1.000
_cell.angle_alpha   90.00
_cell.angle_beta   90.00
_cell.angle_gamma   90.00
#
_symmetry.space_group_name_H-M   'P 1'
#
loop_
_entity.id
_entity.type
_entity.pdbx_description
1 polymer ?
#
loop_
_entity_poly.entity_id
_entity_poly.type
_entity_poly.pdbx_seq_one_letter_code
_entity_poly.pdbx_strand_id
1 'polypeptide(L)'
;MKKMVSILMIVLLVSILFTSTAFASENPPTGSCAKGFELHPFMEHNGEHTHMHIGIDQDLNGDGYICMKIVTPELHLHLDNSLPLK
;
A
#
# COMPACT_ATOMS: atom_id res chain seq x y z
N MET A 1 -11.34 28.42 34.98
CA MET A 1 -12.00 27.41 34.12
C MET A 1 -11.94 27.76 32.63
N LYS A 2 -12.38 28.95 32.18
CA LYS A 2 -12.30 29.35 30.75
C LYS A 2 -10.92 29.16 30.10
N LYS A 3 -9.84 29.53 30.80
CA LYS A 3 -8.45 29.36 30.30
C LYS A 3 -8.04 27.89 30.11
N MET A 4 -8.52 26.98 30.96
CA MET A 4 -8.23 25.55 30.83
C MET A 4 -8.99 24.92 29.66
N VAL A 5 -10.22 25.34 29.42
CA VAL A 5 -11.02 24.87 28.27
C VAL A 5 -10.36 25.28 26.95
N SER A 6 -9.83 26.51 26.86
CA SER A 6 -9.07 26.94 25.67
C SER A 6 -7.81 26.12 25.44
N ILE A 7 -7.04 25.82 26.48
CA ILE A 7 -5.81 25.00 26.35
C ILE A 7 -6.18 23.59 25.86
N LEU A 8 -7.22 22.99 26.44
CA LEU A 8 -7.67 21.65 26.05
C LEU A 8 -8.13 21.61 24.58
N MET A 9 -8.86 22.64 24.12
CA MET A 9 -9.27 22.79 22.73
C MET A 9 -8.08 22.94 21.77
N ILE A 10 -7.07 23.71 22.14
CA ILE A 10 -5.86 23.87 21.32
C ILE A 10 -5.11 22.54 21.21
N VAL A 11 -4.93 21.82 22.32
CA VAL A 11 -4.27 20.51 22.31
C VAL A 11 -5.05 19.52 21.44
N LEU A 12 -6.39 19.50 21.54
CA LEU A 12 -7.22 18.63 20.71
C LEU A 12 -7.10 18.95 19.22
N LEU A 13 -7.14 20.23 18.84
CA LEU A 13 -6.98 20.65 17.44
C LEU A 13 -5.61 20.26 16.88
N VAL A 14 -4.56 20.48 17.67
CA VAL A 14 -3.18 20.15 17.28
C VAL A 14 -3.05 18.64 17.09
N SER A 15 -3.58 17.82 18.00
CA SER A 15 -3.58 16.36 17.87
C SER A 15 -4.30 15.88 16.61
N ILE A 16 -5.44 16.48 16.26
CA ILE A 16 -6.20 16.11 15.04
C ILE A 16 -5.39 16.42 13.78
N LEU A 17 -4.70 17.57 13.73
CA LEU A 17 -3.86 17.97 12.59
C LEU A 17 -2.65 17.06 12.37
N PHE A 18 -2.13 16.42 13.43
CA PHE A 18 -1.05 15.44 13.30
C PHE A 18 -1.54 14.04 12.92
N THR A 19 -2.79 13.68 13.18
CA THR A 19 -3.34 12.36 12.79
C THR A 19 -3.74 12.26 11.31
N SER A 20 -3.98 13.39 10.63
CA SER A 20 -4.46 13.41 9.24
C SER A 20 -3.38 13.10 8.20
N THR A 21 -2.09 13.08 8.56
CA THR A 21 -1.00 12.71 7.63
C THR A 21 -0.85 11.20 7.45
N ALA A 22 -1.45 10.38 8.33
CA ALA A 22 -1.39 8.92 8.21
C ALA A 22 -2.29 8.35 7.09
N PHE A 23 -3.15 9.19 6.52
CA PHE A 23 -4.09 8.84 5.44
C PHE A 23 -3.85 9.67 4.17
N ALA A 24 -2.62 10.17 3.97
CA ALA A 24 -2.26 10.73 2.67
C ALA A 24 -2.25 9.62 1.61
N SER A 25 -2.76 9.95 0.42
CA SER A 25 -3.03 9.12 -0.77
C SER A 25 -2.13 7.89 -0.97
N GLU A 26 -2.66 6.86 -1.64
CA GLU A 26 -1.87 5.81 -2.30
C GLU A 26 -0.62 6.45 -2.92
N ASN A 27 0.56 6.15 -2.37
CA ASN A 27 1.80 6.68 -2.90
C ASN A 27 1.88 6.24 -4.36
N PRO A 28 2.34 7.07 -5.30
CA PRO A 28 2.60 6.56 -6.64
C PRO A 28 3.64 5.43 -6.55
N PRO A 29 3.53 4.39 -7.38
CA PRO A 29 4.50 3.31 -7.38
C PRO A 29 5.90 3.86 -7.62
N THR A 30 6.86 3.39 -6.82
CA THR A 30 8.26 3.83 -6.87
C THR A 30 9.04 3.10 -7.96
N GLY A 31 8.52 1.98 -8.45
CA GLY A 31 9.09 1.25 -9.57
C GLY A 31 8.07 0.63 -10.52
N SER A 32 8.58 -0.12 -11.48
CA SER A 32 7.84 -0.68 -12.62
C SER A 32 7.96 -2.20 -12.72
N CYS A 33 7.13 -2.78 -13.59
CA CYS A 33 7.11 -4.21 -13.83
C CYS A 33 7.88 -4.62 -15.08
N ALA A 34 8.41 -5.85 -15.02
CA ALA A 34 8.99 -6.51 -16.19
C ALA A 34 7.93 -6.65 -17.29
N LYS A 35 8.36 -6.82 -18.54
CA LYS A 35 7.43 -6.97 -19.67
C LYS A 35 6.53 -8.19 -19.45
N GLY A 36 5.22 -8.00 -19.56
CA GLY A 36 4.21 -9.05 -19.40
C GLY A 36 3.77 -9.30 -17.96
N PHE A 37 4.18 -8.44 -17.02
CA PHE A 37 3.61 -8.32 -15.68
C PHE A 37 2.80 -7.04 -15.59
N GLU A 38 1.75 -7.08 -14.78
CA GLU A 38 0.89 -5.96 -14.46
C GLU A 38 1.20 -5.46 -13.06
N LEU A 39 1.09 -4.16 -12.83
CA LEU A 39 1.24 -3.56 -11.52
C LEU A 39 -0.10 -3.62 -10.79
N HIS A 40 -0.11 -4.17 -9.57
CA HIS A 40 -1.29 -4.31 -8.73
C HIS A 40 -1.00 -3.74 -7.33
N PRO A 41 -1.97 -3.13 -6.64
CA PRO A 41 -1.82 -2.78 -5.24
C PRO A 41 -1.54 -4.04 -4.40
N PHE A 42 -0.57 -3.95 -3.49
CA PHE A 42 -0.31 -5.01 -2.52
C PHE A 42 -1.44 -5.02 -1.49
N MET A 43 -2.31 -6.02 -1.57
CA MET A 43 -3.39 -6.24 -0.60
C MET A 43 -3.31 -7.67 -0.09
N GLU A 44 -3.36 -7.82 1.24
CA GLU A 44 -3.50 -9.12 1.87
C GLU A 44 -4.89 -9.67 1.55
N HIS A 45 -4.97 -10.70 0.70
CA HIS A 45 -6.24 -11.31 0.30
C HIS A 45 -6.83 -12.13 1.45
N ASN A 46 -7.49 -11.47 2.40
CA ASN A 46 -7.99 -12.09 3.63
C ASN A 46 -9.33 -12.86 3.47
N GLY A 47 -9.76 -13.27 2.27
CA GLY A 47 -11.02 -14.05 2.25
C GLY A 47 -11.68 -14.59 0.97
N GLU A 48 -11.27 -14.30 -0.26
CA GLU A 48 -12.13 -14.67 -1.41
C GLU A 48 -11.48 -15.30 -2.64
N HIS A 49 -10.15 -15.49 -2.66
CA HIS A 49 -9.49 -16.03 -3.84
C HIS A 49 -8.52 -17.15 -3.49
N THR A 50 -8.97 -18.39 -3.66
CA THR A 50 -8.17 -19.62 -3.52
C THR A 50 -7.30 -19.86 -4.76
N HIS A 51 -6.42 -18.92 -5.10
CA HIS A 51 -5.40 -19.15 -6.12
C HIS A 51 -4.02 -19.24 -5.47
N MET A 52 -3.14 -19.99 -6.12
CA MET A 52 -1.77 -20.19 -5.67
C MET A 52 -0.89 -19.06 -6.16
N HIS A 53 -0.11 -18.47 -5.24
CA HIS A 53 0.90 -17.48 -5.56
C HIS A 53 2.27 -18.16 -5.60
N ILE A 54 3.07 -17.85 -6.61
CA ILE A 54 4.47 -18.26 -6.71
C ILE A 54 5.33 -17.01 -6.85
N GLY A 55 6.35 -16.88 -6.00
CA GLY A 55 7.32 -15.80 -6.06
C GLY A 55 7.37 -14.97 -4.78
N ILE A 56 7.52 -13.66 -4.94
CA ILE A 56 7.60 -12.71 -3.83
C ILE A 56 6.16 -12.33 -3.47
N ASP A 57 5.75 -12.57 -2.23
CA ASP A 57 4.40 -12.27 -1.74
C ASP A 57 4.41 -11.20 -0.63
N GLN A 58 5.38 -10.29 -0.74
CA GLN A 58 5.61 -9.18 0.17
C GLN A 58 6.00 -7.97 -0.66
N ASP A 59 5.53 -6.80 -0.25
CA ASP A 59 6.05 -5.53 -0.74
C ASP A 59 7.42 -5.27 -0.12
N LEU A 60 8.49 -5.44 -0.91
CA LEU A 60 9.88 -5.33 -0.42
C LEU A 60 10.39 -3.89 -0.43
N ASN A 61 9.84 -3.02 -1.27
CA ASN A 61 10.26 -1.63 -1.37
C ASN A 61 9.37 -0.67 -0.54
N GLY A 62 8.24 -1.16 -0.01
CA GLY A 62 7.34 -0.45 0.88
C GLY A 62 6.47 0.58 0.17
N ASP A 63 6.29 0.48 -1.15
CA ASP A 63 5.50 1.45 -1.93
C ASP A 63 4.02 1.08 -2.06
N GLY A 64 3.62 -0.10 -1.59
CA GLY A 64 2.26 -0.61 -1.61
C GLY A 64 1.87 -1.28 -2.92
N TYR A 65 2.80 -1.62 -3.81
CA TYR A 65 2.52 -2.28 -5.08
C TYR A 65 3.34 -3.56 -5.29
N ILE A 66 2.83 -4.41 -6.18
CA ILE A 66 3.48 -5.65 -6.59
C ILE A 66 3.23 -5.91 -8.07
N CYS A 67 4.16 -6.61 -8.71
CA CYS A 67 4.01 -7.07 -10.09
C CYS A 67 3.38 -8.46 -10.11
N MET A 68 2.25 -8.59 -10.78
CA MET A 68 1.53 -9.85 -10.93
C MET A 68 1.46 -10.28 -12.40
N LYS A 69 1.52 -11.60 -12.62
CA LYS A 69 1.19 -12.22 -13.90
C LYS A 69 0.33 -13.45 -13.69
N ILE A 70 -0.83 -13.45 -14.34
CA ILE A 70 -1.71 -14.63 -14.40
C ILE A 70 -1.08 -15.67 -15.32
N VAL A 71 -0.78 -16.86 -14.79
CA VAL A 71 -0.32 -18.02 -15.58
C VAL A 71 -1.50 -18.90 -15.92
N THR A 72 -2.34 -19.19 -14.93
CA THR A 72 -3.67 -19.80 -15.08
C THR A 72 -4.65 -19.08 -14.14
N PRO A 73 -5.97 -19.27 -14.26
CA PRO A 73 -6.94 -18.67 -13.34
C PRO A 73 -6.69 -18.99 -11.86
N GLU A 74 -6.02 -20.11 -11.57
CA GLU A 74 -5.68 -20.58 -10.23
C GLU A 74 -4.22 -20.35 -9.84
N LEU A 75 -3.40 -19.76 -10.72
CA LEU A 75 -1.95 -19.61 -10.52
C LEU A 75 -1.45 -18.24 -10.95
N HIS A 76 -1.02 -17.43 -9.98
CA HIS A 76 -0.42 -16.13 -10.22
C HIS A 76 1.07 -16.12 -9.84
N LEU A 77 1.88 -15.47 -10.65
CA LEU A 77 3.27 -15.17 -10.35
C LEU A 77 3.34 -13.76 -9.76
N HIS A 78 3.93 -13.63 -8.57
CA HIS A 78 4.15 -12.34 -7.91
C HIS A 78 5.65 -12.01 -7.86
N LEU A 79 6.00 -10.77 -8.16
CA LEU A 79 7.35 -10.21 -8.09
C LEU A 79 7.26 -8.80 -7.52
N ASP A 80 8.29 -8.35 -6.82
CA ASP A 80 8.39 -6.96 -6.40
C ASP A 80 8.53 -6.00 -7.60
N ASN A 81 8.00 -4.79 -7.51
CA ASN A 81 8.06 -3.76 -8.57
C ASN A 81 9.34 -2.90 -8.50
N SER A 82 10.47 -3.46 -8.08
CA SER A 82 11.76 -2.76 -7.95
C SER A 82 12.45 -2.31 -9.24
N LEU A 83 11.88 -2.50 -10.44
CA LEU A 83 12.51 -1.97 -11.65
C LEU A 83 12.37 -0.45 -11.71
N PRO A 84 13.35 0.31 -12.24
CA PRO A 84 13.19 1.74 -12.44
C PRO A 84 11.92 2.07 -13.25
N LEU A 85 11.27 3.18 -12.92
CA LEU A 85 10.15 3.70 -13.72
C LEU A 85 10.60 3.92 -15.18
N LYS A 86 9.74 3.57 -16.13
CA LYS A 86 9.98 3.72 -17.58
C LYS A 86 9.43 5.03 -18.11
#